data_AF-A0A0G0YXR4-F1
#
_entry.id   AF-A0A0G0YXR4-F1
#
_cell.length_a   1.000
_cell.length_b   1.000
_cell.length_c   1.000
_cell.angle_alpha   90.00
_cell.angle_beta   90.00
_cell.angle_gamma   90.00
#
_symmetry.space_group_name_H-M   'P 1'
#
loop_
_entity.id
_entity.type
_entity.pdbx_description
1 polymer ?
#
loop_
_entity_poly.entity_id
_entity_poly.type
_entity_poly.pdbx_seq_one_letter_code
_entity_poly.pdbx_strand_id
1 'polypeptide(L)'
;MELEKNKKTRKLLRALLSLEDRVVGKPFPGMKRVRQISSYHCGPAVIVELLSFLGKSVSQIAVVRSIKAKDKIKRLGLNIHDLAKATASVGKKEVVFWRKRQSTINDLSNIVNKYHYPVAVEWQGVFYEDEDEDSGHYAVITKVDKKSNYLRICDSYADFAGVDRRFRIKVFEKRWWDVNKINGKNIVDKKMMFVVTTKGETWPRKLGMVKI
;
A
#
# COMPACT_ATOMS: atom_id res chain seq x y z
N MET A 1 -15.27 6.34 -9.90
CA MET A 1 -15.45 5.13 -9.05
C MET A 1 -16.73 4.39 -9.40
N GLU A 2 -17.78 5.05 -9.89
CA GLU A 2 -18.97 4.37 -10.44
C GLU A 2 -18.61 3.34 -11.52
N LEU A 3 -17.63 3.62 -12.39
CA LEU A 3 -17.16 2.68 -13.40
C LEU A 3 -16.51 1.40 -12.83
N GLU A 4 -15.98 1.41 -11.60
CA GLU A 4 -15.43 0.19 -11.00
C GLU A 4 -16.51 -0.64 -10.29
N LYS A 5 -17.66 -0.05 -9.94
CA LYS A 5 -18.79 -0.77 -9.31
C LYS A 5 -19.43 -1.78 -10.27
N ASN A 6 -19.49 -1.47 -11.56
CA ASN A 6 -20.01 -2.40 -12.56
C ASN A 6 -18.89 -3.25 -13.16
N LYS A 7 -19.04 -4.58 -13.10
CA LYS A 7 -18.04 -5.56 -13.56
C LYS A 7 -17.61 -5.38 -15.02
N LYS A 8 -18.53 -4.98 -15.92
CA LYS A 8 -18.21 -4.74 -17.35
C LYS A 8 -17.34 -3.49 -17.51
N THR A 9 -17.71 -2.39 -16.88
CA THR A 9 -16.94 -1.13 -16.95
C THR A 9 -15.62 -1.21 -16.18
N ARG A 10 -15.53 -2.05 -15.13
CA ARG A 10 -14.29 -2.33 -14.39
C ARG A 10 -13.22 -2.94 -15.30
N LYS A 11 -13.58 -3.93 -16.13
CA LYS A 11 -12.67 -4.53 -17.12
C LYS A 11 -12.20 -3.49 -18.15
N LEU A 12 -13.11 -2.66 -18.65
CA LEU A 12 -12.77 -1.59 -19.59
C LEU A 12 -11.81 -0.58 -18.96
N LEU A 13 -12.09 -0.12 -17.73
CA LEU A 13 -11.22 0.82 -17.02
C LEU A 13 -9.82 0.23 -16.82
N ARG A 14 -9.72 -1.05 -16.43
CA ARG A 14 -8.43 -1.74 -16.31
C ARG A 14 -7.66 -1.75 -17.64
N ALA A 15 -8.34 -2.00 -18.75
CA ALA A 15 -7.72 -1.96 -20.08
C ALA A 15 -7.23 -0.54 -20.43
N LEU A 16 -8.03 0.49 -20.15
CA LEU A 16 -7.65 1.90 -20.37
C LEU A 16 -6.45 2.32 -19.53
N LEU A 17 -6.40 1.92 -18.24
CA LEU A 17 -5.25 2.20 -17.37
C LEU A 17 -3.99 1.45 -17.82
N SER A 18 -4.14 0.23 -18.32
CA SER A 18 -3.03 -0.54 -18.90
C SER A 18 -2.50 0.10 -20.18
N LEU A 19 -3.39 0.68 -21.00
CA LEU A 19 -3.00 1.44 -22.19
C LEU A 19 -2.30 2.73 -21.82
N GLU A 20 -2.82 3.48 -20.83
CA GLU A 20 -2.13 4.64 -20.26
C GLU A 20 -0.72 4.27 -19.82
N ASP A 21 -0.54 3.18 -19.06
CA ASP A 21 0.78 2.70 -18.62
C ASP A 21 1.75 2.42 -19.78
N ARG A 22 1.26 2.00 -20.95
CA ARG A 22 2.08 1.78 -22.15
C ARG A 22 2.46 3.07 -22.86
N VAL A 23 1.59 4.09 -22.81
CA VAL A 23 1.77 5.35 -23.53
C VAL A 23 2.57 6.36 -22.72
N VAL A 24 2.20 6.58 -21.45
CA VAL A 24 2.85 7.58 -20.58
C VAL A 24 3.87 6.99 -19.62
N GLY A 25 3.97 5.66 -19.56
CA GLY A 25 4.85 4.95 -18.65
C GLY A 25 4.16 4.57 -17.34
N LYS A 26 4.46 3.35 -16.88
CA LYS A 26 3.97 2.83 -15.61
C LYS A 26 4.62 3.56 -14.44
N PRO A 27 3.87 4.08 -13.46
CA PRO A 27 4.45 4.67 -12.25
C PRO A 27 5.38 3.68 -11.56
N PHE A 28 6.55 4.10 -11.07
CA PHE A 28 7.52 3.22 -10.40
C PHE A 28 7.75 1.87 -11.11
N PRO A 29 8.32 1.86 -12.33
CA PRO A 29 8.40 0.65 -13.16
C PRO A 29 9.22 -0.49 -12.53
N GLY A 30 10.18 -0.18 -11.64
CA GLY A 30 10.94 -1.18 -10.86
C GLY A 30 10.16 -1.82 -9.72
N MET A 31 9.00 -1.26 -9.32
CA MET A 31 8.15 -1.82 -8.30
C MET A 31 7.27 -2.94 -8.89
N LYS A 32 7.34 -4.14 -8.33
CA LYS A 32 6.45 -5.25 -8.69
C LYS A 32 5.01 -4.91 -8.28
N ARG A 33 4.04 -5.41 -9.05
CA ARG A 33 2.61 -5.42 -8.72
C ARG A 33 2.26 -6.87 -8.41
N VAL A 34 2.08 -7.22 -7.14
CA VAL A 34 1.93 -8.63 -6.75
C VAL A 34 0.52 -8.92 -6.26
N ARG A 35 0.05 -10.14 -6.53
CA ARG A 35 -1.21 -10.64 -5.95
C ARG A 35 -0.95 -11.14 -4.53
N GLN A 36 -1.76 -10.72 -3.56
CA GLN A 36 -1.71 -11.27 -2.20
C GLN A 36 -2.07 -12.77 -2.20
N ILE A 37 -1.38 -13.56 -1.37
CA ILE A 37 -1.57 -15.02 -1.31
C ILE A 37 -2.97 -15.40 -0.79
N SER A 38 -3.48 -14.66 0.19
CA SER A 38 -4.85 -14.80 0.72
C SER A 38 -5.38 -13.43 1.17
N SER A 39 -6.65 -13.34 1.58
CA SER A 39 -7.28 -12.12 2.11
C SER A 39 -6.46 -11.43 3.21
N TYR A 40 -5.71 -12.20 4.01
CA TYR A 40 -4.88 -11.68 5.10
C TYR A 40 -3.44 -11.28 4.71
N HIS A 41 -3.04 -11.41 3.44
CA HIS A 41 -1.66 -11.19 2.97
C HIS A 41 -1.40 -9.81 2.34
N CYS A 42 -2.34 -8.87 2.42
CA CYS A 42 -2.16 -7.51 1.87
C CYS A 42 -0.91 -6.80 2.44
N GLY A 43 -0.67 -6.88 3.75
CA GLY A 43 0.54 -6.34 4.39
C GLY A 43 1.84 -6.94 3.84
N PRO A 44 2.03 -8.28 3.87
CA PRO A 44 3.16 -8.94 3.22
C PRO A 44 3.34 -8.60 1.74
N ALA A 45 2.25 -8.49 0.98
CA ALA A 45 2.29 -8.12 -0.44
C ALA A 45 2.88 -6.71 -0.60
N VAL A 46 2.39 -5.73 0.15
CA VAL A 46 2.91 -4.36 0.14
C VAL A 46 4.40 -4.30 0.48
N ILE A 47 4.89 -5.11 1.42
CA ILE A 47 6.33 -5.18 1.72
C ILE A 47 7.14 -5.70 0.52
N VAL A 48 6.64 -6.70 -0.19
CA VAL A 48 7.28 -7.19 -1.44
C VAL A 48 7.32 -6.08 -2.48
N GLU A 49 6.24 -5.31 -2.64
CA GLU A 49 6.17 -4.20 -3.60
C GLU A 49 7.19 -3.12 -3.24
N LEU A 50 7.17 -2.60 -2.01
CA LEU A 50 8.10 -1.55 -1.57
C LEU A 50 9.57 -1.99 -1.63
N LEU A 51 9.89 -3.25 -1.28
CA LEU A 51 11.27 -3.75 -1.37
C LEU A 51 11.71 -3.96 -2.82
N SER A 52 10.80 -4.37 -3.70
CA SER A 52 11.13 -4.51 -5.12
C SER A 52 11.44 -3.19 -5.80
N PHE A 53 10.78 -2.10 -5.37
CA PHE A 53 11.15 -0.74 -5.79
C PHE A 53 12.62 -0.42 -5.43
N LEU A 54 13.12 -0.91 -4.29
CA LEU A 54 14.52 -0.78 -3.88
C LEU A 54 15.45 -1.86 -4.50
N GLY A 55 14.99 -2.58 -5.52
CA GLY A 55 15.76 -3.65 -6.18
C GLY A 55 15.90 -4.93 -5.35
N LYS A 56 15.19 -5.06 -4.22
CA LYS A 56 15.25 -6.24 -3.35
C LYS A 56 14.13 -7.23 -3.68
N SER A 57 14.49 -8.47 -3.99
CA SER A 57 13.53 -9.53 -4.26
C SER A 57 13.24 -10.35 -3.00
N VAL A 58 12.00 -10.31 -2.53
CA VAL A 58 11.51 -11.09 -1.39
C VAL A 58 10.15 -11.71 -1.73
N SER A 59 9.77 -12.81 -1.06
CA SER A 59 8.43 -13.39 -1.19
C SER A 59 7.56 -13.06 0.02
N GLN A 60 6.24 -13.03 -0.16
CA GLN A 60 5.29 -12.81 0.95
C GLN A 60 5.47 -13.87 2.06
N ILE A 61 5.76 -15.12 1.68
CA ILE A 61 6.06 -16.20 2.62
C ILE A 61 7.31 -15.88 3.45
N ALA A 62 8.36 -15.32 2.84
CA ALA A 62 9.56 -14.91 3.58
C ALA A 62 9.27 -13.81 4.59
N VAL A 63 8.45 -12.81 4.24
CA VAL A 63 7.98 -11.73 5.13
C VAL A 63 7.25 -12.31 6.35
N VAL A 64 6.33 -13.25 6.14
CA VAL A 64 5.60 -13.90 7.25
C VAL A 64 6.52 -14.74 8.13
N ARG A 65 7.41 -15.54 7.51
CA ARG A 65 8.33 -16.43 8.22
C ARG A 65 9.36 -15.68 9.05
N SER A 66 9.82 -14.50 8.61
CA SER A 66 10.87 -13.73 9.28
C SER A 66 10.47 -13.25 10.68
N ILE A 67 9.17 -13.24 10.99
CA ILE A 67 8.62 -12.86 12.30
C ILE A 67 7.84 -13.99 12.98
N LYS A 68 7.95 -15.23 12.48
CA LYS A 68 7.24 -16.42 13.00
C LYS A 68 5.71 -16.25 13.06
N ALA A 69 5.11 -15.47 12.16
CA ALA A 69 3.68 -15.13 12.18
C ALA A 69 2.79 -16.06 11.34
N LYS A 70 3.21 -17.30 11.08
CA LYS A 70 2.49 -18.24 10.19
C LYS A 70 1.06 -18.54 10.63
N ASP A 71 0.79 -18.60 11.93
CA ASP A 71 -0.55 -18.89 12.44
C ASP A 71 -1.37 -17.62 12.64
N LYS A 72 -0.72 -16.52 13.03
CA LYS A 72 -1.34 -15.20 13.15
C LYS A 72 -1.90 -14.70 11.81
N ILE A 73 -1.11 -14.80 10.73
CA ILE A 73 -1.49 -14.32 9.41
C ILE A 73 -2.77 -14.99 8.90
N LYS A 74 -3.03 -16.26 9.26
CA LYS A 74 -4.21 -17.01 8.78
C LYS A 74 -5.53 -16.46 9.30
N ARG A 75 -5.50 -15.57 10.30
CA ARG A 75 -6.69 -15.08 11.01
C ARG A 75 -6.78 -13.56 11.10
N LEU A 76 -5.63 -12.88 11.24
CA LEU A 76 -5.60 -11.47 11.64
C LEU A 76 -4.79 -10.58 10.69
N GLY A 77 -4.11 -11.16 9.70
CA GLY A 77 -3.10 -10.40 8.95
C GLY A 77 -1.92 -9.97 9.83
N LEU A 78 -1.24 -8.88 9.42
CA LEU A 78 -0.11 -8.27 10.11
C LEU A 78 -0.39 -6.78 10.33
N ASN A 79 -0.10 -6.28 11.53
CA ASN A 79 -0.19 -4.84 11.81
C ASN A 79 1.12 -4.12 11.44
N ILE A 80 1.12 -2.79 11.55
CA ILE A 80 2.27 -1.96 11.19
C ILE A 80 3.58 -2.33 11.90
N HIS A 81 3.52 -2.79 13.16
CA HIS A 81 4.70 -3.19 13.92
C HIS A 81 5.26 -4.53 13.46
N ASP A 82 4.37 -5.48 13.13
CA ASP A 82 4.76 -6.74 12.49
C ASP A 82 5.44 -6.47 11.15
N LEU A 83 4.88 -5.56 10.34
CA LEU A 83 5.42 -5.17 9.04
C LEU A 83 6.79 -4.51 9.16
N ALA A 84 6.98 -3.59 10.11
CA ALA A 84 8.27 -2.97 10.36
C ALA A 84 9.34 -4.00 10.77
N LYS A 85 9.01 -4.89 11.72
CA LYS A 85 9.90 -5.97 12.16
C LYS A 85 10.24 -6.93 11.02
N ALA A 86 9.26 -7.31 10.22
CA ALA A 86 9.47 -8.18 9.07
C ALA A 86 10.36 -7.50 8.03
N THR A 87 10.10 -6.24 7.71
CA THR A 87 10.89 -5.43 6.76
C THR A 87 12.36 -5.33 7.18
N ALA A 88 12.62 -5.03 8.45
CA ALA A 88 14.00 -4.96 8.98
C ALA A 88 14.73 -6.32 8.84
N SER A 89 14.01 -7.42 9.05
CA SER A 89 14.55 -8.77 8.93
C SER A 89 14.82 -9.17 7.48
N VAL A 90 13.82 -9.11 6.59
CA VAL A 90 13.99 -9.51 5.19
C VAL A 90 14.86 -8.54 4.39
N GLY A 91 14.88 -7.26 4.79
CA GLY A 91 15.75 -6.23 4.24
C GLY A 91 17.18 -6.25 4.81
N LYS A 92 17.54 -7.25 5.63
CA LYS A 92 18.89 -7.45 6.20
C LYS A 92 19.46 -6.21 6.90
N LYS A 93 18.62 -5.40 7.54
CA LYS A 93 18.98 -4.12 8.19
C LYS A 93 19.60 -3.07 7.24
N GLU A 94 19.46 -3.24 5.92
CA GLU A 94 19.89 -2.27 4.91
C GLU A 94 18.79 -1.28 4.52
N VAL A 95 17.59 -1.48 5.05
CA VAL A 95 16.42 -0.65 4.82
C VAL A 95 15.90 -0.06 6.11
N VAL A 96 15.17 1.05 6.00
CA VAL A 96 14.55 1.75 7.13
C VAL A 96 13.06 1.86 6.86
N PHE A 97 12.28 1.49 7.88
CA PHE A 97 10.83 1.60 7.86
C PHE A 97 10.43 2.94 8.50
N TRP A 98 9.74 3.77 7.74
CA TRP A 98 9.27 5.07 8.18
C TRP A 98 7.76 5.11 8.15
N ARG A 99 7.13 5.60 9.21
CA ARG A 99 5.68 5.79 9.25
C ARG A 99 5.28 7.21 9.61
N LYS A 100 4.06 7.57 9.26
CA LYS A 100 3.37 8.76 9.75
C LYS A 100 1.89 8.46 9.94
N ARG A 101 1.32 9.02 11.01
CA ARG A 101 -0.12 9.04 11.30
C ARG A 101 -0.69 10.42 11.01
N GLN A 102 -2.01 10.52 10.81
CA GLN A 102 -2.68 11.80 10.50
C GLN A 102 -2.09 12.48 9.26
N SER A 103 -1.72 11.69 8.26
CA SER A 103 -1.11 12.18 7.03
C SER A 103 -2.13 12.90 6.15
N THR A 104 -1.64 13.70 5.22
CA THR A 104 -2.46 14.48 4.28
C THR A 104 -2.22 14.04 2.84
N ILE A 105 -3.11 14.43 1.93
CA ILE A 105 -2.89 14.24 0.48
C ILE A 105 -1.64 15.00 0.02
N ASN A 106 -1.29 16.12 0.66
CA ASN A 106 -0.05 16.84 0.37
C ASN A 106 1.18 16.03 0.79
N ASP A 107 1.11 15.27 1.89
CA ASP A 107 2.18 14.36 2.26
C ASP A 107 2.39 13.26 1.20
N LEU A 108 1.30 12.61 0.78
CA LEU A 108 1.36 11.62 -0.31
C LEU A 108 1.93 12.23 -1.59
N SER A 109 1.42 13.40 -1.98
CA SER A 109 1.90 14.10 -3.18
C SER A 109 3.37 14.47 -3.10
N ASN A 110 3.86 14.92 -1.93
CA ASN A 110 5.26 15.24 -1.74
C ASN A 110 6.13 13.98 -1.86
N ILE A 111 5.77 12.90 -1.19
CA ILE A 111 6.57 11.68 -1.21
C ILE A 111 6.58 11.02 -2.59
N VAL A 112 5.41 10.90 -3.21
CA VAL A 112 5.26 10.23 -4.52
C VAL A 112 5.84 11.08 -5.65
N ASN A 113 5.48 12.38 -5.73
CA ASN A 113 5.83 13.18 -6.91
C ASN A 113 7.13 13.96 -6.76
N LYS A 114 7.52 14.35 -5.54
CA LYS A 114 8.74 15.15 -5.30
C LYS A 114 9.92 14.31 -4.85
N TYR A 115 9.69 13.35 -3.95
CA TYR A 115 10.77 12.47 -3.48
C TYR A 115 10.84 11.16 -4.27
N HIS A 116 9.86 10.88 -5.14
CA HIS A 116 9.83 9.69 -5.99
C HIS A 116 9.89 8.37 -5.22
N TYR A 117 9.17 8.29 -4.09
CA TYR A 117 8.98 7.04 -3.36
C TYR A 117 7.53 6.57 -3.42
N PRO A 118 7.27 5.27 -3.66
CA PRO A 118 5.95 4.70 -3.47
C PRO A 118 5.58 4.74 -1.98
N VAL A 119 4.30 4.96 -1.68
CA VAL A 119 3.81 5.12 -0.30
C VAL A 119 2.77 4.08 0.02
N ALA A 120 3.02 3.24 1.00
CA ALA A 120 2.00 2.33 1.51
C ALA A 120 1.04 3.05 2.45
N VAL A 121 -0.22 2.64 2.43
CA VAL A 121 -1.31 3.17 3.25
C VAL A 121 -2.14 2.03 3.82
N GLU A 122 -2.75 2.28 4.97
CA GLU A 122 -3.80 1.45 5.56
C GLU A 122 -5.13 2.19 5.42
N TRP A 123 -6.12 1.53 4.83
CA TRP A 123 -7.38 2.14 4.43
C TRP A 123 -8.50 1.10 4.38
N GLN A 124 -9.75 1.55 4.34
CA GLN A 124 -10.93 0.72 4.09
C GLN A 124 -10.95 0.32 2.61
N GLY A 125 -10.54 -0.92 2.32
CA GLY A 125 -10.41 -1.43 0.96
C GLY A 125 -11.74 -1.45 0.20
N VAL A 126 -11.70 -1.47 -1.13
CA VAL A 126 -12.92 -1.56 -1.95
C VAL A 126 -12.89 -2.87 -2.72
N PHE A 127 -13.64 -3.85 -2.23
CA PHE A 127 -13.66 -5.24 -2.68
C PHE A 127 -14.94 -5.63 -3.45
N TYR A 128 -15.91 -4.72 -3.53
CA TYR A 128 -17.18 -4.89 -4.26
C TYR A 128 -17.95 -6.14 -3.86
N GLU A 129 -17.95 -7.16 -4.72
CA GLU A 129 -18.75 -8.37 -4.54
C GLU A 129 -18.17 -9.33 -3.50
N ASP A 130 -16.91 -9.14 -3.10
CA ASP A 130 -16.17 -10.16 -2.35
C ASP A 130 -16.13 -9.92 -0.83
N GLU A 131 -16.23 -8.67 -0.36
CA GLU A 131 -16.17 -8.33 1.07
C GLU A 131 -16.98 -7.07 1.39
N ASP A 132 -17.45 -6.96 2.63
CA ASP A 132 -18.14 -5.77 3.15
C ASP A 132 -17.26 -4.50 3.06
N GLU A 133 -17.91 -3.34 2.97
CA GLU A 133 -17.25 -2.07 2.65
C GLU A 133 -16.28 -1.53 3.73
N ASP A 134 -16.14 -2.17 4.90
CA ASP A 134 -15.32 -1.67 6.02
C ASP A 134 -14.16 -2.62 6.42
N SER A 135 -13.65 -3.39 5.47
CA SER A 135 -12.47 -4.25 5.72
C SER A 135 -11.16 -3.48 5.54
N GLY A 136 -10.35 -3.48 6.60
CA GLY A 136 -9.01 -2.90 6.62
C GLY A 136 -8.07 -3.52 5.60
N HIS A 137 -7.31 -2.69 4.89
CA HIS A 137 -6.48 -3.12 3.78
C HIS A 137 -5.19 -2.31 3.67
N TYR A 138 -4.12 -2.97 3.23
CA TYR A 138 -2.87 -2.31 2.85
C TYR A 138 -2.75 -2.23 1.33
N ALA A 139 -2.39 -1.07 0.82
CA ALA A 139 -2.08 -0.87 -0.60
C ALA A 139 -1.01 0.22 -0.79
N VAL A 140 -0.48 0.36 -2.00
CA VAL A 140 0.58 1.33 -2.31
C VAL A 140 0.09 2.43 -3.23
N ILE A 141 0.19 3.68 -2.80
CA ILE A 141 -0.02 4.87 -3.63
C ILE A 141 1.17 5.02 -4.58
N THR A 142 0.88 5.04 -5.88
CA THR A 142 1.90 5.08 -6.94
C THR A 142 1.86 6.37 -7.77
N LYS A 143 0.76 7.13 -7.73
CA LYS A 143 0.64 8.44 -8.40
C LYS A 143 -0.34 9.31 -7.62
N VAL A 144 -0.06 10.61 -7.51
CA VAL A 144 -0.99 11.59 -6.95
C VAL A 144 -1.12 12.76 -7.93
N ASP A 145 -2.28 12.92 -8.54
CA ASP A 145 -2.59 14.04 -9.44
C ASP A 145 -3.64 14.94 -8.78
N LYS A 146 -3.16 15.97 -8.09
CA LYS A 146 -4.03 16.96 -7.43
C LYS A 146 -4.80 17.83 -8.42
N LYS A 147 -4.26 18.07 -9.62
CA LYS A 147 -4.89 18.92 -10.64
C LYS A 147 -6.12 18.21 -11.21
N SER A 148 -5.96 16.94 -11.54
CA SER A 148 -7.03 16.10 -12.09
C SER A 148 -7.85 15.39 -11.00
N ASN A 149 -7.56 15.68 -9.72
CA ASN A 149 -8.26 15.16 -8.54
C ASN A 149 -8.32 13.61 -8.46
N TYR A 150 -7.24 12.92 -8.81
CA TYR A 150 -7.13 11.48 -8.68
C TYR A 150 -5.78 11.02 -8.11
N LEU A 151 -5.75 9.79 -7.65
CA LEU A 151 -4.52 9.06 -7.33
C LEU A 151 -4.58 7.66 -7.92
N ARG A 152 -3.42 7.01 -8.02
CA ARG A 152 -3.32 5.60 -8.38
C ARG A 152 -2.84 4.76 -7.21
N ILE A 153 -3.43 3.57 -7.10
CA ILE A 153 -3.17 2.59 -6.03
C ILE A 153 -2.78 1.26 -6.67
N CYS A 154 -1.58 0.78 -6.38
CA CYS A 154 -1.21 -0.62 -6.54
C CYS A 154 -1.90 -1.42 -5.43
N ASP A 155 -2.95 -2.14 -5.81
CA ASP A 155 -3.79 -2.92 -4.92
C ASP A 155 -3.49 -4.40 -5.15
N SER A 156 -3.00 -5.08 -4.11
CA SER A 156 -2.58 -6.48 -4.19
C SER A 156 -3.75 -7.48 -4.16
N TYR A 157 -4.98 -6.99 -3.98
CA TYR A 157 -6.17 -7.84 -3.99
C TYR A 157 -6.34 -8.55 -5.33
N ALA A 158 -6.82 -9.80 -5.29
CA ALA A 158 -6.78 -10.73 -6.43
C ALA A 158 -7.39 -10.14 -7.72
N ASP A 159 -8.52 -9.46 -7.58
CA ASP A 159 -9.28 -8.88 -8.69
C ASP A 159 -8.64 -7.63 -9.30
N PHE A 160 -7.73 -6.99 -8.57
CA PHE A 160 -7.12 -5.71 -8.96
C PHE A 160 -5.63 -5.81 -9.25
N ALA A 161 -4.95 -6.84 -8.73
CA ALA A 161 -3.52 -7.03 -8.87
C ALA A 161 -3.03 -6.91 -10.33
N GLY A 162 -1.84 -6.33 -10.49
CA GLY A 162 -1.16 -6.17 -11.78
C GLY A 162 -1.30 -4.80 -12.45
N VAL A 163 -2.43 -4.10 -12.25
CA VAL A 163 -2.71 -2.77 -12.83
C VAL A 163 -3.15 -1.83 -11.72
N ASP A 164 -2.43 -0.72 -11.56
CA ASP A 164 -2.75 0.24 -10.49
C ASP A 164 -4.11 0.89 -10.75
N ARG A 165 -5.03 0.76 -9.78
CA ARG A 165 -6.39 1.30 -9.78
C ARG A 165 -6.38 2.82 -9.72
N ARG A 166 -7.49 3.46 -10.10
CA ARG A 166 -7.62 4.93 -10.08
C ARG A 166 -8.77 5.38 -9.17
N PHE A 167 -8.45 6.17 -8.16
CA PHE A 167 -9.42 6.73 -7.22
C PHE A 167 -9.47 8.24 -7.29
N ARG A 168 -10.68 8.81 -7.12
CA ARG A 168 -10.82 10.24 -6.80
C ARG A 168 -10.23 10.48 -5.41
N ILE A 169 -9.44 11.54 -5.25
CA ILE A 169 -8.75 11.84 -3.99
C ILE A 169 -9.74 11.93 -2.81
N LYS A 170 -10.85 12.66 -2.98
CA LYS A 170 -11.89 12.78 -1.95
C LYS A 170 -12.51 11.44 -1.52
N VAL A 171 -12.56 10.46 -2.41
CA VAL A 171 -13.13 9.14 -2.12
C VAL A 171 -12.14 8.32 -1.33
N PHE A 172 -10.87 8.31 -1.75
CA PHE A 172 -9.79 7.69 -0.98
C PHE A 172 -9.69 8.28 0.42
N GLU A 173 -9.71 9.60 0.56
CA GLU A 173 -9.52 10.27 1.86
C GLU A 173 -10.59 9.90 2.89
N LYS A 174 -11.85 9.71 2.46
CA LYS A 174 -12.95 9.23 3.32
C LYS A 174 -12.72 7.82 3.86
N ARG A 175 -11.93 7.02 3.14
CA ARG A 175 -11.62 5.61 3.43
C ARG A 175 -10.25 5.43 4.05
N TRP A 176 -9.46 6.49 4.20
CA TRP A 176 -8.07 6.40 4.66
C TRP A 176 -7.97 6.32 6.19
N TRP A 177 -8.48 5.22 6.74
CA TRP A 177 -8.42 4.86 8.14
C TRP A 177 -8.69 3.36 8.29
N ASP A 178 -8.33 2.79 9.44
CA ASP A 178 -8.70 1.43 9.83
C ASP A 178 -8.84 1.27 11.35
N VAL A 179 -9.46 0.18 11.79
CA VAL A 179 -9.61 -0.20 13.20
C VAL A 179 -8.85 -1.50 13.46
N ASN A 180 -7.69 -1.36 14.09
CA ASN A 180 -6.84 -2.47 14.48
C ASN A 180 -7.19 -2.96 15.89
N LYS A 181 -7.25 -4.28 16.09
CA LYS A 181 -7.39 -4.87 17.43
C LYS A 181 -6.01 -5.22 18.00
N ILE A 182 -5.55 -4.44 18.98
CA ILE A 182 -4.24 -4.62 19.64
C ILE A 182 -4.47 -4.92 21.11
N ASN A 183 -4.00 -6.08 21.58
CA ASN A 183 -4.17 -6.55 22.98
C ASN A 183 -5.63 -6.45 23.46
N GLY A 184 -6.57 -6.85 22.61
CA GLY A 184 -8.00 -6.81 22.90
C GLY A 184 -8.67 -5.44 22.77
N LYS A 185 -7.91 -4.35 22.57
CA LYS A 185 -8.44 -2.98 22.40
C LYS A 185 -8.54 -2.61 20.92
N ASN A 186 -9.62 -1.93 20.56
CA ASN A 186 -9.77 -1.34 19.24
C ASN A 186 -9.00 -0.01 19.18
N ILE A 187 -8.12 0.13 18.19
CA ILE A 187 -7.31 1.30 17.95
C ILE A 187 -7.58 1.78 16.53
N VAL A 188 -8.02 3.03 16.39
CA VAL A 188 -8.27 3.64 15.09
C VAL A 188 -6.96 4.23 14.55
N ASP A 189 -6.43 3.66 13.47
CA ASP A 189 -5.30 4.20 12.73
C ASP A 189 -5.82 5.09 11.60
N LYS A 190 -5.89 6.40 11.86
CA LYS A 190 -6.34 7.40 10.87
C LYS A 190 -5.19 7.88 9.99
N LYS A 191 -5.42 7.89 8.67
CA LYS A 191 -4.52 8.42 7.63
C LYS A 191 -3.08 7.96 7.82
N MET A 192 -2.92 6.66 8.11
CA MET A 192 -1.64 6.02 8.33
C MET A 192 -0.97 5.75 6.99
N MET A 193 0.30 6.12 6.89
CA MET A 193 1.16 5.75 5.77
C MET A 193 2.53 5.33 6.24
N PHE A 194 3.20 4.57 5.38
CA PHE A 194 4.60 4.22 5.57
C PHE A 194 5.35 4.12 4.26
N VAL A 195 6.67 4.28 4.35
CA VAL A 195 7.61 4.05 3.26
C VAL A 195 8.77 3.20 3.75
N VAL A 196 9.42 2.51 2.82
CA VAL A 196 10.66 1.80 3.06
C VAL A 196 11.74 2.47 2.21
N THR A 197 12.84 2.87 2.85
CA THR A 197 13.99 3.50 2.18
C THR A 197 15.24 2.66 2.40
N THR A 198 16.33 2.93 1.68
CA THR A 198 17.65 2.42 2.07
C THR A 198 18.14 3.12 3.33
N LYS A 199 19.07 2.51 4.07
CA LYS A 199 19.56 3.01 5.36
C LYS A 199 20.28 4.38 5.28
N GLY A 200 20.87 4.70 4.13
CA GLY A 200 21.56 5.97 3.91
C GLY A 200 20.64 7.15 3.55
N GLU A 201 19.36 6.89 3.26
CA GLU A 201 18.43 7.93 2.85
C GLU A 201 18.06 8.87 3.99
N THR A 202 18.13 10.17 3.71
CA THR A 202 17.76 11.21 4.66
C THR A 202 16.34 11.67 4.37
N TRP A 203 15.47 11.56 5.37
CA TRP A 203 14.08 11.97 5.22
C TRP A 203 13.84 13.36 5.82
N PRO A 204 13.20 14.30 5.09
CA PRO A 204 12.97 15.64 5.60
C PRO A 204 12.15 15.63 6.89
N ARG A 205 12.69 16.24 7.96
CA ARG A 205 12.01 16.38 9.26
C ARG A 205 10.60 16.96 9.12
N LYS A 206 10.42 17.92 8.20
CA LYS A 206 9.12 18.57 7.92
C LYS A 206 8.02 17.62 7.45
N LEU A 207 8.36 16.43 6.94
CA LEU A 207 7.35 15.42 6.59
C LEU A 207 6.80 14.72 7.82
N GLY A 208 7.44 14.84 8.99
CA GLY A 208 6.96 14.25 10.24
C GLY A 208 6.99 12.72 10.26
N MET A 209 7.85 12.09 9.44
CA MET A 209 8.01 10.64 9.42
C MET A 209 8.85 10.19 10.61
N VAL A 210 8.47 9.06 11.21
CA VAL A 210 9.14 8.45 12.36
C VAL A 210 9.64 7.07 11.97
N LYS A 211 10.91 6.76 12.30
CA LYS A 211 11.47 5.41 12.16
C LYS A 211 10.84 4.48 13.21
N ILE A 212 10.48 3.27 12.81
CA ILE A 212 10.00 2.22 13.73
C ILE A 212 10.62 0.86 13.45
#